data_AF-A0A356QYN2-F1
#
_entry.id   AF-A0A356QYN2-F1
#
_cell.length_a   1.000
_cell.length_b   1.000
_cell.length_c   1.000
_cell.angle_alpha   90.00
_cell.angle_beta   90.00
_cell.angle_gamma   90.00
#
_symmetry.space_group_name_H-M   'P 1'
#
loop_
_entity.id
_entity.type
_entity.pdbx_description
1 polymer ?
#
loop_
_entity_poly.entity_id
_entity_poly.type
_entity_poly.pdbx_seq_one_letter_code
_entity_poly.pdbx_strand_id
1 'polypeptide(L)'
;MKCEVYRSNRKAGTYLFVANADGVGNLPDELQARLGPLEWVMALDLAERKTLAATRSATVIDSIESQGFFLQLPPGEENDSC
;
A
#
# COMPACT_ATOMS: atom_id res chain seq x y z
N MET A 1 6.81 -0.47 13.87
CA MET A 1 5.49 -1.07 13.55
C MET A 1 5.74 -2.02 12.41
N LYS A 2 5.46 -3.30 12.61
CA LYS A 2 5.61 -4.30 11.56
C LYS A 2 4.46 -4.13 10.57
N CYS A 3 4.81 -4.03 9.30
CA CYS A 3 3.84 -3.94 8.22
C CYS A 3 4.25 -4.86 7.08
N GLU A 4 3.26 -5.32 6.34
CA GLU A 4 3.42 -6.16 5.19
C GLU A 4 3.18 -5.35 3.92
N VAL A 5 4.06 -5.52 2.95
CA VAL A 5 3.99 -4.82 1.67
C VAL A 5 3.55 -5.79 0.59
N TYR A 6 2.50 -5.41 -0.10
CA TYR A 6 1.96 -6.12 -1.25
C TYR A 6 2.11 -5.25 -2.48
N ARG A 7 2.39 -5.85 -3.64
CA ARG A 7 2.39 -5.16 -4.93
C ARG A 7 1.18 -5.59 -5.72
N SER A 8 0.59 -4.65 -6.45
CA SER A 8 -0.40 -5.03 -7.46
C SER A 8 0.32 -5.67 -8.64
N ASN A 9 -0.16 -6.83 -9.09
CA ASN A 9 0.29 -7.40 -10.36
C ASN A 9 -0.43 -6.75 -11.56
N ARG A 10 -1.58 -6.10 -11.31
CA ARG A 10 -2.37 -5.40 -12.34
C ARG A 10 -1.78 -4.02 -12.66
N LYS A 11 -1.38 -3.27 -11.63
CA LYS A 11 -0.81 -1.93 -11.74
C LYS A 11 0.65 -1.91 -11.30
N ALA A 12 1.55 -1.86 -12.27
CA ALA A 12 2.97 -1.72 -12.01
C ALA A 12 3.27 -0.43 -11.23
N GLY A 13 4.13 -0.52 -10.20
CA GLY A 13 4.47 0.62 -9.35
C GLY A 13 3.44 0.95 -8.27
N THR A 14 2.36 0.15 -8.14
CA THR A 14 1.39 0.28 -7.05
C THR A 14 1.75 -0.68 -5.91
N TYR A 15 1.85 -0.14 -4.70
CA TYR A 15 2.17 -0.89 -3.49
C TYR A 15 1.12 -0.63 -2.41
N LEU A 16 0.71 -1.68 -1.72
CA LEU A 16 -0.20 -1.64 -0.61
C LEU A 16 0.56 -2.00 0.67
N PHE A 17 0.39 -1.19 1.70
CA PHE A 17 0.96 -1.40 3.02
C PHE A 17 -0.17 -1.66 4.01
N VAL A 18 -0.04 -2.72 4.79
CA VAL A 18 -1.03 -3.11 5.81
C VAL A 18 -0.31 -3.51 7.09
N ALA A 19 -0.96 -3.36 8.24
CA ALA A 19 -0.40 -3.84 9.52
C ALA A 19 -0.15 -5.36 9.49
N ASN A 20 -1.06 -6.08 8.83
CA ASN A 20 -1.09 -7.54 8.73
C ASN A 20 -1.97 -7.96 7.54
N ALA A 21 -1.86 -9.22 7.10
CA ALA A 21 -2.62 -9.79 5.98
C ALA A 21 -4.15 -9.52 6.04
N ASP A 22 -4.71 -9.39 7.24
CA ASP A 22 -6.11 -9.02 7.47
C ASP A 22 -6.50 -7.67 6.83
N GLY A 23 -5.57 -6.72 6.76
CA GLY A 23 -5.79 -5.41 6.14
C GLY A 23 -6.03 -5.51 4.63
N VAL A 24 -5.51 -6.54 3.96
CA VAL A 24 -5.78 -6.78 2.53
C VAL A 24 -7.20 -7.33 2.34
N GLY A 25 -7.65 -8.18 3.27
CA GLY A 25 -9.01 -8.71 3.29
C GLY A 25 -10.08 -7.66 3.56
N ASN A 26 -9.74 -6.62 4.34
CA ASN A 26 -10.65 -5.51 4.67
C ASN A 26 -10.74 -4.42 3.58
N LEU A 27 -10.06 -4.58 2.46
CA LEU A 27 -10.17 -3.63 1.36
C LEU A 27 -11.56 -3.69 0.71
N PRO A 28 -12.16 -2.54 0.36
CA PRO A 28 -13.43 -2.53 -0.37
C PRO A 28 -13.26 -3.20 -1.74
N ASP A 29 -14.32 -3.90 -2.20
CA ASP A 29 -14.35 -4.63 -3.47
C ASP A 29 -13.90 -3.78 -4.66
N GLU A 30 -14.22 -2.49 -4.66
CA GLU A 30 -13.81 -1.55 -5.71
C GLU A 30 -12.28 -1.42 -5.77
N LEU A 31 -11.62 -1.33 -4.61
CA LEU A 31 -10.17 -1.22 -4.52
C LEU A 31 -9.51 -2.56 -4.85
N GLN A 32 -10.05 -3.68 -4.34
CA GLN A 32 -9.59 -5.02 -4.70
C GLN A 32 -9.72 -5.28 -6.21
N ALA A 33 -10.83 -4.88 -6.84
CA ALA A 33 -11.02 -5.03 -8.27
C ALA A 33 -10.02 -4.17 -9.07
N ARG A 34 -9.77 -2.94 -8.63
CA ARG A 34 -8.80 -2.02 -9.26
C ARG A 34 -7.36 -2.48 -9.10
N LEU A 35 -6.98 -2.96 -7.92
CA LEU A 35 -5.64 -3.49 -7.64
C LEU A 35 -5.44 -4.89 -8.22
N GLY A 36 -6.52 -5.65 -8.35
CA GLY A 36 -6.48 -7.05 -8.76
C GLY A 36 -5.67 -7.91 -7.78
N PRO A 37 -5.06 -9.01 -8.25
CA PRO A 37 -4.26 -9.88 -7.41
C PRO A 37 -3.06 -9.12 -6.83
N LEU A 38 -3.02 -9.07 -5.50
CA LEU A 38 -1.94 -8.50 -4.72
C LEU A 38 -0.94 -9.62 -4.39
N GLU A 39 0.32 -9.37 -4.69
CA GLU A 39 1.42 -10.29 -4.39
C GLU A 39 2.18 -9.78 -3.18
N TRP A 40 2.35 -10.63 -2.17
CA TRP A 40 3.19 -10.31 -1.01
C TRP A 40 4.64 -10.14 -1.47
N VAL A 41 5.22 -8.98 -1.16
CA VAL A 41 6.59 -8.64 -1.56
C VAL A 41 7.57 -8.88 -0.43
N MET A 42 7.29 -8.26 0.72
CA MET A 42 8.16 -8.32 1.89
C MET A 42 7.44 -7.77 3.13
N ALA A 43 7.85 -8.23 4.31
CA ALA A 43 7.53 -7.58 5.58
C ALA A 43 8.65 -6.61 5.97
N LEU A 44 8.29 -5.44 6.48
CA LEU A 44 9.24 -4.44 6.96
C LEU A 44 8.74 -3.75 8.23
N ASP A 45 9.67 -3.32 9.08
CA ASP A 45 9.32 -2.50 10.23
C ASP A 45 9.44 -1.01 9.88
N LEU A 46 8.29 -0.32 9.86
CA LEU A 46 8.20 1.11 9.58
C LEU A 46 8.79 1.98 10.70
N ALA A 47 8.95 1.46 11.92
CA ALA A 47 9.59 2.22 13.00
C ALA A 47 11.12 2.25 12.83
N GLU A 48 11.71 1.20 12.26
CA GLU A 48 13.15 1.18 11.96
C GLU A 48 13.48 1.89 10.63
N ARG A 49 12.53 1.96 9.68
CA ARG A 49 12.70 2.68 8.41
C ARG A 49 12.09 4.08 8.45
N LYS A 50 12.93 5.12 8.55
CA LYS A 50 12.48 6.53 8.54
C LYS A 50 11.94 7.02 7.18
N THR A 51 12.36 6.44 6.07
CA THR A 51 11.96 6.87 4.72
C THR A 51 11.80 5.67 3.81
N LEU A 52 10.64 5.53 3.16
CA LEU A 52 10.43 4.62 2.04
C LEU A 52 10.74 5.36 0.74
N ALA A 53 11.07 4.62 -0.33
CA ALA A 53 11.51 5.20 -1.60
C ALA A 53 10.51 6.18 -2.24
N ALA A 54 9.23 6.12 -1.87
CA ALA A 54 8.19 6.98 -2.43
C ALA A 54 7.31 7.70 -1.39
N THR A 55 7.50 7.46 -0.08
CA THR A 55 6.66 8.06 0.97
C THR A 55 7.32 8.02 2.35
N ARG A 56 6.87 8.87 3.29
CA ARG A 56 7.28 8.81 4.69
C ARG A 56 6.56 7.71 5.45
N SER A 57 7.31 6.92 6.21
CA SER A 57 6.76 5.87 7.09
C SER A 57 5.74 6.41 8.10
N ALA A 58 5.92 7.63 8.61
CA ALA A 58 4.93 8.26 9.50
C ALA A 58 3.54 8.39 8.84
N THR A 59 3.47 8.77 7.57
CA THR A 59 2.20 8.87 6.82
C THR A 59 1.58 7.50 6.56
N VAL A 60 2.43 6.50 6.30
CA VAL A 60 1.98 5.10 6.13
C VAL A 60 1.37 4.59 7.43
N ILE A 61 2.06 4.80 8.56
CA ILE A 61 1.58 4.39 9.88
C ILE A 61 0.25 5.06 10.18
N ASP A 62 0.16 6.38 10.04
CA ASP A 62 -1.08 7.15 10.29
C ASP A 62 -2.25 6.65 9.44
N SER A 63 -2.04 6.38 8.15
CA SER A 63 -3.09 5.80 7.30
C SER A 63 -3.46 4.37 7.67
N ILE A 64 -2.49 3.54 8.04
CA ILE A 64 -2.80 2.17 8.48
C ILE A 64 -3.58 2.20 9.80
N GLU A 65 -3.25 3.10 10.72
CA GLU A 65 -3.97 3.24 12.00
C GLU A 65 -5.37 3.86 11.82
N SER A 66 -5.52 4.79 10.87
CA SER A 66 -6.79 5.49 10.61
C SER A 66 -7.74 4.70 9.68
N GLN A 67 -7.22 4.12 8.60
CA GLN A 67 -7.98 3.46 7.54
C GLN A 67 -7.78 1.93 7.50
N GLY A 68 -6.77 1.39 8.18
CA GLY A 68 -6.41 -0.03 8.14
C GLY A 68 -5.40 -0.40 7.05
N PHE A 69 -5.16 0.49 6.08
CA PHE A 69 -4.24 0.26 4.97
C PHE A 69 -3.67 1.59 4.42
N PHE A 70 -2.58 1.51 3.67
CA PHE A 70 -2.03 2.62 2.91
C PHE A 70 -1.71 2.19 1.49
N LEU A 71 -2.22 2.94 0.51
CA LEU A 71 -2.01 2.68 -0.90
C LEU A 71 -1.02 3.69 -1.48
N GLN A 72 0.10 3.20 -1.98
CA GLN A 72 1.08 3.97 -2.71
C GLN A 72 0.86 3.78 -4.21
N LEU A 73 0.53 4.86 -4.91
CA LEU A 73 0.42 4.91 -6.36
C LEU A 73 1.74 5.43 -6.97
N PRO A 74 2.11 4.98 -8.18
CA PRO A 74 3.27 5.52 -8.87
C PRO A 74 3.03 7.00 -9.24
N PRO A 75 4.04 7.88 -9.11
CA PRO A 75 3.91 9.33 -9.35
C PRO A 75 3.70 9.73 -10.82
N GLY A 76 3.34 8.79 -11.69
CA GLY A 76 3.13 8.99 -13.13
C GLY A 76 1.72 8.70 -13.63
N GLU A 77 0.78 8.29 -12.76
CA GLU A 77 -0.64 8.10 -13.14
C GLU A 77 -1.47 9.39 -12.97
N GLU A 78 -0.87 10.56 -13.20
CA GLU A 78 -1.59 11.80 -13.54
C GLU A 78 -1.68 11.92 -15.07
N ASN A 79 -2.53 11.12 -15.72
CA ASN A 79 -3.06 11.45 -17.05
C ASN A 79 -4.14 10.44 -17.47
N ASP A 80 -5.39 10.74 -17.12
CA ASP A 80 -6.51 10.62 -18.06
C ASP A 80 -7.63 11.55 -17.59
N SER A 81 -7.38 12.86 -17.73
CA SER A 81 -8.45 13.85 -17.85
C SER A 81 -8.32 14.38 -19.27
N CYS A 82 -9.01 13.73 -20.20
CA CYS A 82 -9.28 14.27 -21.53
C CYS A 82 -10.34 15.37 -21.45
#